data_AF-A0A938SHI9-F1
#
_entry.id   AF-A0A938SHI9-F1
#
_cell.length_a   1.000
_cell.length_b   1.000
_cell.length_c   1.000
_cell.angle_alpha   90.00
_cell.angle_beta   90.00
_cell.angle_gamma   90.00
#
_symmetry.space_group_name_H-M   'P 1'
#
loop_
_entity.id
_entity.type
_entity.pdbx_description
1 polymer ?
#
loop_
_entity_poly.entity_id
_entity_poly.type
_entity_poly.pdbx_seq_one_letter_code
_entity_poly.pdbx_strand_id
1 'polypeptide(L)'
;MNMKHPVLTHQVDAQRAATYEKAVSRVMAMSEEEMLKLIPTKSAILFCGCANCSGGQQENGMFEWTIERPSELRCKFCKHVYPSEKYPVNWTATGRNALGETVTYKYYFDEKAKRDFWFEAHADYFLRSWFVGQCLALAQAYHATQKPQYARRAALILDRFAQAYPRMAVLSQWPYRRRDVVKPTPPYPHAGGKWGRWSSDEVPHHLPEAYDLIHDSAELDKLSQQQGADVRKRIENDFFRATVQYMFTFEREPTGVHLNNMAPHYTRNIIHIGRVIGEPDYVHWGYRWVGNILRDGFFYDGMWHEAPSYHYQTIGGVRRVVAALKGYSDPLGYRRAADGMRLENLDLEAQLPFVAKAMAAPSLVAYPNGRICPVHDSWATSRTIAPREQTSSTLLPGFGHASLGRGRGENQLQAQMHFSGGYGHSHADNLHFALFAKGSELLSDIGYTHSKLRRWTVSTIGHNLVAIDRQDQTTRDADGDLLMFVPDLNGLAVVEARGERGYPKLAEVYRRELILVPVSETDA
;
A
#
# COMPACT_ATOMS: atom_id res chain seq x y z
N MET A 1 23.38 24.33 5.16
CA MET A 1 24.42 23.41 5.69
C MET A 1 24.86 22.52 4.54
N ASN A 2 26.16 22.32 4.33
CA ASN A 2 26.65 21.39 3.30
C ASN A 2 26.49 19.96 3.81
N MET A 3 25.33 19.35 3.55
CA MET A 3 25.08 17.95 3.78
C MET A 3 25.84 17.13 2.73
N LYS A 4 26.61 16.12 3.16
CA LYS A 4 27.35 15.24 2.24
C LYS A 4 26.46 14.09 1.82
N HIS A 5 26.31 13.87 0.52
CA HIS A 5 25.51 12.80 -0.02
C HIS A 5 26.36 11.56 -0.37
N PRO A 6 25.77 10.35 -0.36
CA PRO A 6 24.39 10.05 0.05
C PRO A 6 24.20 10.08 1.58
N VAL A 7 23.01 10.49 2.04
CA VAL A 7 22.64 10.48 3.47
C VAL A 7 21.74 9.32 3.89
N LEU A 8 21.17 8.61 2.92
CA LEU A 8 20.47 7.36 3.15
C LEU A 8 21.44 6.20 3.04
N THR A 9 21.13 5.10 3.74
CA THR A 9 21.89 3.86 3.60
C THR A 9 21.44 3.12 2.35
N HIS A 10 22.29 3.09 1.32
CA HIS A 10 22.04 2.36 0.08
C HIS A 10 22.82 1.05 0.05
N GLN A 11 22.16 -0.04 -0.32
CA GLN A 11 22.80 -1.34 -0.53
C GLN A 11 23.31 -1.44 -1.97
N VAL A 12 24.34 -0.65 -2.30
CA VAL A 12 25.01 -0.67 -3.61
C VAL A 12 26.40 -1.28 -3.46
N ASP A 13 26.62 -2.42 -4.11
CA ASP A 13 27.89 -3.14 -4.06
C ASP A 13 28.69 -2.87 -5.33
N ALA A 14 29.84 -2.19 -5.22
CA ALA A 14 30.71 -1.89 -6.34
C ALA A 14 31.19 -3.16 -7.09
N GLN A 15 31.29 -4.31 -6.41
CA GLN A 15 31.66 -5.58 -7.04
C GLN A 15 30.59 -6.09 -8.01
N ARG A 16 29.36 -5.59 -7.89
CA ARG A 16 28.23 -5.93 -8.77
C ARG A 16 28.01 -4.91 -9.88
N ALA A 17 28.99 -4.05 -10.17
CA ALA A 17 28.95 -3.04 -11.24
C ALA A 17 28.31 -3.54 -12.54
N ALA A 18 28.77 -4.68 -13.08
CA ALA A 18 28.24 -5.26 -14.32
C ALA A 18 26.73 -5.57 -14.26
N THR A 19 26.20 -5.92 -13.07
CA THR A 19 24.76 -6.14 -12.87
C THR A 19 23.99 -4.84 -13.00
N TYR A 20 24.47 -3.77 -12.37
CA TYR A 20 23.83 -2.45 -12.44
C TYR A 20 23.89 -1.87 -13.87
N GLU A 21 25.03 -2.01 -14.55
CA GLU A 21 25.17 -1.57 -15.94
C GLU A 21 24.24 -2.32 -16.90
N LYS A 22 24.09 -3.65 -16.70
CA LYS A 22 23.14 -4.46 -17.48
C LYS A 22 21.70 -3.99 -17.25
N ALA A 23 21.33 -3.65 -16.01
CA ALA A 23 19.97 -3.22 -15.66
C ALA A 23 19.54 -1.92 -16.39
N VAL A 24 20.50 -1.06 -16.73
CA VAL A 24 20.25 0.23 -17.39
C VAL A 24 20.58 0.24 -18.89
N SER A 25 21.03 -0.89 -19.43
CA SER A 25 21.45 -1.01 -20.83
C SER A 25 20.39 -0.49 -21.83
N ARG A 26 19.10 -0.76 -21.57
CA ARG A 26 18.01 -0.33 -22.44
C ARG A 26 17.82 1.19 -22.46
N VAL A 27 17.81 1.85 -21.29
CA VAL A 27 17.65 3.32 -21.22
C VAL A 27 18.90 4.04 -21.75
N MET A 28 20.08 3.45 -21.54
CA MET A 28 21.35 3.99 -22.03
C MET A 28 21.51 3.88 -23.55
N ALA A 29 20.82 2.92 -24.18
CA ALA A 29 20.80 2.77 -25.63
C ALA A 29 19.95 3.85 -26.34
N MET A 30 19.02 4.51 -25.64
CA MET A 30 18.23 5.61 -26.19
C MET A 30 19.06 6.89 -26.27
N SER A 31 18.77 7.79 -27.21
CA SER A 31 19.30 9.16 -27.12
C SER A 31 18.69 9.91 -25.92
N GLU A 32 19.32 11.01 -25.47
CA GLU A 32 18.71 11.84 -24.41
C GLU A 32 17.35 12.40 -24.86
N GLU A 33 17.23 12.81 -26.12
CA GLU A 33 16.00 13.33 -26.70
C GLU A 33 14.88 12.27 -26.77
N GLU A 34 15.20 11.07 -27.23
CA GLU A 34 14.25 9.95 -27.28
C GLU A 34 13.74 9.61 -25.89
N MET A 35 14.67 9.49 -24.92
CA MET A 35 14.35 9.20 -23.54
C MET A 35 13.41 10.26 -22.94
N LEU A 36 13.73 11.56 -23.10
CA LEU A 36 12.95 12.67 -22.55
C LEU A 36 11.55 12.78 -23.17
N LYS A 37 11.38 12.42 -24.45
CA LYS A 37 10.07 12.39 -25.13
C LYS A 37 9.15 11.31 -24.57
N LEU A 38 9.69 10.20 -24.09
CA LEU A 38 8.92 9.09 -23.53
C LEU A 38 8.49 9.31 -22.07
N ILE A 39 9.13 10.22 -21.34
CA ILE A 39 8.77 10.50 -19.95
C ILE A 39 7.39 11.19 -19.90
N PRO A 40 6.39 10.59 -19.22
CA PRO A 40 5.04 11.16 -19.17
C PRO A 40 5.02 12.54 -18.51
N THR A 41 4.31 13.46 -19.14
CA THR A 41 4.10 14.84 -18.64
C THR A 41 2.71 15.07 -18.06
N LYS A 42 1.82 14.09 -18.21
CA LYS A 42 0.46 14.08 -17.69
C LYS A 42 0.32 13.08 -16.55
N SER A 43 -0.75 13.21 -15.81
CA SER A 43 -1.14 12.30 -14.75
C SER A 43 -1.60 10.97 -15.35
N ALA A 44 -1.26 9.87 -14.68
CA ALA A 44 -1.50 8.54 -15.21
C ALA A 44 -2.67 7.81 -14.51
N ILE A 45 -3.23 6.81 -15.18
CA ILE A 45 -4.34 6.00 -14.69
C ILE A 45 -3.88 4.57 -14.44
N LEU A 46 -4.09 4.07 -13.21
CA LEU A 46 -3.84 2.65 -12.89
C LEU A 46 -4.95 1.76 -13.45
N PHE A 47 -6.21 2.17 -13.32
CA PHE A 47 -7.36 1.32 -13.64
C PHE A 47 -7.83 1.51 -15.07
N CYS A 48 -7.52 0.52 -15.91
CA CYS A 48 -8.01 0.45 -17.27
C CYS A 48 -8.30 -1.02 -17.64
N GLY A 49 -9.57 -1.30 -17.92
CA GLY A 49 -10.00 -2.61 -18.41
C GLY A 49 -9.69 -2.83 -19.89
N CYS A 50 -9.98 -4.03 -20.38
CA CYS A 50 -10.02 -4.34 -21.81
C CYS A 50 -11.43 -4.07 -22.34
N ALA A 51 -11.56 -3.35 -23.46
CA ALA A 51 -12.86 -3.11 -24.10
C ALA A 51 -13.36 -4.33 -24.90
N ASN A 52 -12.49 -5.31 -25.18
CA ASN A 52 -12.80 -6.50 -25.97
C ASN A 52 -13.12 -7.74 -25.13
N CYS A 53 -12.72 -7.78 -23.85
CA CYS A 53 -12.99 -8.91 -22.97
C CYS A 53 -13.09 -8.50 -21.50
N SER A 54 -13.53 -9.43 -20.65
CA SER A 54 -13.73 -9.24 -19.20
C SER A 54 -12.67 -9.92 -18.32
N GLY A 55 -11.48 -10.20 -18.86
CA GLY A 55 -10.36 -10.79 -18.10
C GLY A 55 -9.88 -9.93 -16.93
N GLY A 56 -8.83 -10.38 -16.24
CA GLY A 56 -8.12 -9.70 -15.14
C GLY A 56 -8.96 -9.42 -13.89
N GLN A 57 -8.56 -8.41 -13.10
CA GLN A 57 -9.14 -8.14 -11.78
C GLN A 57 -9.34 -6.63 -11.57
N GLN A 58 -10.57 -6.18 -11.34
CA GLN A 58 -10.88 -4.76 -11.03
C GLN A 58 -10.27 -3.73 -11.99
N GLU A 59 -10.38 -3.94 -13.31
CA GLU A 59 -9.73 -3.08 -14.32
C GLU A 59 -8.21 -2.94 -14.14
N ASN A 60 -7.59 -3.90 -13.47
CA ASN A 60 -6.15 -3.95 -13.20
C ASN A 60 -5.57 -5.28 -13.71
N GLY A 61 -4.25 -5.28 -13.92
CA GLY A 61 -3.51 -6.46 -14.37
C GLY A 61 -3.86 -6.94 -15.77
N MET A 62 -4.55 -6.11 -16.57
CA MET A 62 -5.10 -6.51 -17.87
C MET A 62 -4.07 -6.61 -18.98
N PHE A 63 -3.14 -5.67 -18.96
CA PHE A 63 -2.26 -5.39 -20.08
C PHE A 63 -0.84 -5.85 -19.80
N GLU A 64 -0.21 -6.37 -20.84
CA GLU A 64 1.24 -6.38 -20.96
C GLU A 64 1.66 -5.14 -21.77
N TRP A 65 2.80 -4.58 -21.40
CA TRP A 65 3.37 -3.36 -21.95
C TRP A 65 4.89 -3.52 -22.00
N THR A 66 5.54 -2.98 -23.03
CA THR A 66 7.00 -2.96 -23.14
C THR A 66 7.49 -1.60 -23.61
N ILE A 67 8.73 -1.26 -23.25
CA ILE A 67 9.35 0.02 -23.62
C ILE A 67 9.64 0.13 -25.13
N GLU A 68 9.70 -1.00 -25.85
CA GLU A 68 9.85 -1.03 -27.32
C GLU A 68 8.57 -0.59 -28.04
N ARG A 69 7.41 -0.74 -27.39
CA ARG A 69 6.11 -0.33 -27.95
C ARG A 69 5.35 0.49 -26.89
N PRO A 70 5.88 1.68 -26.55
CA PRO A 70 5.46 2.42 -25.36
C PRO A 70 4.03 2.94 -25.44
N SER A 71 3.47 3.10 -26.64
CA SER A 71 2.09 3.52 -26.89
C SER A 71 1.10 2.37 -27.08
N GLU A 72 1.56 1.10 -27.03
CA GLU A 72 0.71 -0.07 -27.20
C GLU A 72 0.41 -0.77 -25.88
N LEU A 73 -0.85 -1.16 -25.70
CA LEU A 73 -1.29 -2.00 -24.60
C LEU A 73 -1.86 -3.30 -25.17
N ARG A 74 -1.23 -4.44 -24.90
CA ARG A 74 -1.73 -5.75 -25.34
C ARG A 74 -2.45 -6.44 -24.19
N CYS A 75 -3.70 -6.84 -24.42
CA CYS A 75 -4.47 -7.56 -23.40
C CYS A 75 -3.87 -8.97 -23.18
N LYS A 76 -3.54 -9.33 -21.94
CA LYS A 76 -3.00 -10.66 -21.59
C LYS A 76 -3.96 -11.81 -21.88
N PHE A 77 -5.27 -11.51 -21.93
CA PHE A 77 -6.33 -12.50 -22.07
C PHE A 77 -6.74 -12.70 -23.53
N CYS A 78 -7.34 -11.68 -24.16
CA CYS A 78 -7.83 -11.78 -25.54
C CYS A 78 -6.82 -11.34 -26.60
N LYS A 79 -5.61 -10.94 -26.20
CA LYS A 79 -4.49 -10.54 -27.08
C LYS A 79 -4.73 -9.32 -27.97
N HIS A 80 -5.88 -8.65 -27.84
CA HIS A 80 -6.19 -7.40 -28.53
C HIS A 80 -5.21 -6.30 -28.12
N VAL A 81 -4.80 -5.47 -29.08
CA VAL A 81 -3.86 -4.36 -28.87
C VAL A 81 -4.61 -3.03 -28.93
N TYR A 82 -4.29 -2.13 -28.01
CA TYR A 82 -4.85 -0.78 -27.94
C TYR A 82 -3.74 0.27 -28.10
N PRO A 83 -4.04 1.44 -28.70
CA PRO A 83 -5.31 1.79 -29.36
C PRO A 83 -5.55 0.95 -30.63
N SER A 84 -6.80 0.89 -31.11
CA SER A 84 -7.17 0.15 -32.33
C SER A 84 -8.37 0.78 -33.02
N GLU A 85 -8.52 0.55 -34.32
CA GLU A 85 -9.68 1.04 -35.10
C GLU A 85 -11.03 0.59 -34.52
N LYS A 86 -11.09 -0.65 -33.98
CA LYS A 86 -12.29 -1.19 -33.33
C LYS A 86 -12.71 -0.41 -32.08
N TYR A 87 -11.75 0.21 -31.39
CA TYR A 87 -11.95 0.93 -30.12
C TYR A 87 -11.27 2.31 -30.20
N PRO A 88 -11.83 3.24 -31.01
CA PRO A 88 -11.19 4.51 -31.29
C PRO A 88 -11.22 5.44 -30.06
N VAL A 89 -10.10 6.12 -29.78
CA VAL A 89 -9.99 7.09 -28.68
C VAL A 89 -10.46 8.50 -29.11
N ASN A 90 -11.76 8.61 -29.40
CA ASN A 90 -12.38 9.82 -29.95
C ASN A 90 -13.07 10.71 -28.90
N TRP A 91 -13.21 10.24 -27.66
CA TRP A 91 -13.76 11.06 -26.56
C TRP A 91 -12.64 11.82 -25.86
N THR A 92 -13.00 12.96 -25.26
CA THR A 92 -12.06 13.78 -24.51
C THR A 92 -12.60 14.14 -23.13
N ALA A 93 -11.69 14.17 -22.16
CA ALA A 93 -11.92 14.74 -20.82
C ALA A 93 -10.93 15.89 -20.63
N THR A 94 -11.42 17.05 -20.26
CA THR A 94 -10.62 18.28 -20.18
C THR A 94 -10.82 18.96 -18.83
N GLY A 95 -9.72 19.41 -18.24
CA GLY A 95 -9.74 20.21 -17.02
C GLY A 95 -8.56 21.18 -16.98
N ARG A 96 -8.32 21.76 -15.80
CA ARG A 96 -7.22 22.70 -15.56
C ARG A 96 -6.20 22.10 -14.59
N ASN A 97 -4.92 22.33 -14.84
CA ASN A 97 -3.86 22.04 -13.87
C ASN A 97 -3.72 23.18 -12.84
N ALA A 98 -2.79 23.03 -11.88
CA ALA A 98 -2.57 24.02 -10.84
C ALA A 98 -2.09 25.39 -11.36
N LEU A 99 -1.55 25.45 -12.58
CA LEU A 99 -1.11 26.67 -13.26
C LEU A 99 -2.24 27.31 -14.10
N GLY A 100 -3.44 26.74 -14.11
CA GLY A 100 -4.57 27.23 -14.91
C GLY A 100 -4.48 26.84 -16.39
N GLU A 101 -3.56 25.96 -16.79
CA GLU A 101 -3.42 25.50 -18.16
C GLU A 101 -4.45 24.38 -18.45
N THR A 102 -4.93 24.31 -19.69
CA THR A 102 -5.84 23.26 -20.13
C THR A 102 -5.11 21.94 -20.32
N VAL A 103 -5.59 20.88 -19.67
CA VAL A 103 -5.09 19.51 -19.87
C VAL A 103 -6.22 18.64 -20.40
N THR A 104 -5.96 17.98 -21.53
CA THR A 104 -6.92 17.10 -22.20
C THR A 104 -6.39 15.67 -22.28
N TYR A 105 -7.28 14.72 -21.99
CA TYR A 105 -7.07 13.29 -22.13
C TYR A 105 -8.02 12.74 -23.17
N LYS A 106 -7.53 11.79 -23.98
CA LYS A 106 -8.34 11.04 -24.93
C LYS A 106 -8.70 9.68 -24.34
N TYR A 107 -9.90 9.21 -24.61
CA TYR A 107 -10.36 7.89 -24.17
C TYR A 107 -11.37 7.31 -25.15
N TYR A 108 -11.58 6.00 -25.06
CA TYR A 108 -12.69 5.32 -25.71
C TYR A 108 -13.86 5.18 -24.73
N PHE A 109 -15.08 5.43 -25.18
CA PHE A 109 -16.29 5.24 -24.38
C PHE A 109 -17.18 4.17 -25.00
N ASP A 110 -17.49 3.14 -24.22
CA ASP A 110 -18.52 2.16 -24.56
C ASP A 110 -19.86 2.66 -24.04
N GLU A 111 -20.69 3.19 -24.95
CA GLU A 111 -22.00 3.74 -24.62
C GLU A 111 -22.99 2.70 -24.10
N LYS A 112 -22.84 1.43 -24.51
CA LYS A 112 -23.72 0.34 -24.09
C LYS A 112 -23.37 -0.11 -22.68
N ALA A 113 -22.08 -0.30 -22.39
CA ALA A 113 -21.62 -0.67 -21.06
C ALA A 113 -21.55 0.52 -20.09
N LYS A 114 -21.67 1.77 -20.59
CA LYS A 114 -21.44 3.02 -19.84
C LYS A 114 -20.08 3.05 -19.17
N ARG A 115 -19.04 2.62 -19.89
CA ARG A 115 -17.66 2.50 -19.39
C ARG A 115 -16.68 3.26 -20.25
N ASP A 116 -15.71 3.88 -19.60
CA ASP A 116 -14.60 4.58 -20.24
C ASP A 116 -13.32 3.73 -20.25
N PHE A 117 -12.44 3.97 -21.20
CA PHE A 117 -11.18 3.25 -21.36
C PHE A 117 -10.08 4.23 -21.77
N TRP A 118 -9.22 4.56 -20.82
CA TRP A 118 -8.19 5.59 -20.94
C TRP A 118 -6.83 4.94 -21.28
N PHE A 119 -6.73 4.36 -22.48
CA PHE A 119 -5.55 3.57 -22.89
C PHE A 119 -4.24 4.37 -22.86
N GLU A 120 -4.25 5.61 -23.36
CA GLU A 120 -3.06 6.48 -23.36
C GLU A 120 -2.58 6.79 -21.94
N ALA A 121 -3.49 7.25 -21.06
CA ALA A 121 -3.16 7.54 -19.67
C ALA A 121 -2.74 6.29 -18.86
N HIS A 122 -3.15 5.10 -19.30
CA HIS A 122 -2.71 3.84 -18.70
C HIS A 122 -1.35 3.38 -19.24
N ALA A 123 -1.02 3.65 -20.51
CA ALA A 123 0.34 3.48 -21.02
C ALA A 123 1.32 4.41 -20.30
N ASP A 124 0.91 5.66 -20.02
CA ASP A 124 1.67 6.62 -19.20
C ASP A 124 1.94 6.09 -17.77
N TYR A 125 1.04 5.28 -17.21
CA TYR A 125 1.26 4.65 -15.90
C TYR A 125 2.44 3.67 -15.95
N PHE A 126 2.52 2.85 -17.01
CA PHE A 126 3.65 1.93 -17.20
C PHE A 126 4.94 2.68 -17.51
N LEU A 127 4.90 3.69 -18.40
CA LEU A 127 6.05 4.53 -18.71
C LEU A 127 6.60 5.21 -17.44
N ARG A 128 5.75 5.84 -16.65
CA ARG A 128 6.15 6.48 -15.39
C ARG A 128 6.78 5.46 -14.44
N SER A 129 6.16 4.30 -14.26
CA SER A 129 6.68 3.24 -13.39
C SER A 129 8.05 2.74 -13.87
N TRP A 130 8.22 2.57 -15.19
CA TRP A 130 9.50 2.17 -15.79
C TRP A 130 10.59 3.22 -15.56
N PHE A 131 10.28 4.50 -15.81
CA PHE A 131 11.24 5.60 -15.62
C PHE A 131 11.60 5.85 -14.16
N VAL A 132 10.66 5.68 -13.23
CA VAL A 132 10.95 5.73 -11.78
C VAL A 132 11.95 4.62 -11.41
N GLY A 133 11.74 3.40 -11.89
CA GLY A 133 12.67 2.29 -11.67
C GLY A 133 14.03 2.49 -12.33
N GLN A 134 14.05 2.96 -13.59
CA GLN A 134 15.28 3.24 -14.32
C GLN A 134 16.07 4.38 -13.70
N CYS A 135 15.42 5.41 -13.16
CA CYS A 135 16.09 6.51 -12.47
C CYS A 135 16.91 6.00 -11.28
N LEU A 136 16.33 5.15 -10.43
CA LEU A 136 17.05 4.52 -9.32
C LEU A 136 18.15 3.58 -9.81
N ALA A 137 17.88 2.75 -10.83
CA ALA A 137 18.88 1.84 -11.38
C ALA A 137 20.09 2.59 -11.96
N LEU A 138 19.86 3.71 -12.65
CA LEU A 138 20.92 4.61 -13.16
C LEU A 138 21.72 5.23 -12.02
N ALA A 139 21.05 5.70 -10.97
CA ALA A 139 21.72 6.25 -9.80
C ALA A 139 22.58 5.19 -9.07
N GLN A 140 22.10 3.95 -8.98
CA GLN A 140 22.87 2.82 -8.43
C GLN A 140 24.05 2.45 -9.34
N ALA A 141 23.87 2.44 -10.67
CA ALA A 141 24.95 2.22 -11.63
C ALA A 141 26.01 3.31 -11.54
N TYR A 142 25.61 4.58 -11.41
CA TYR A 142 26.53 5.67 -11.14
C TYR A 142 27.31 5.44 -9.85
N HIS A 143 26.63 5.14 -8.74
CA HIS A 143 27.30 4.95 -7.47
C HIS A 143 28.29 3.77 -7.47
N ALA A 144 27.92 2.65 -8.12
CA ALA A 144 28.77 1.47 -8.23
C ALA A 144 30.00 1.67 -9.14
N THR A 145 29.90 2.53 -10.17
CA THR A 145 30.93 2.63 -11.23
C THR A 145 31.63 3.98 -11.33
N GLN A 146 31.07 5.01 -10.71
CA GLN A 146 31.46 6.42 -10.81
C GLN A 146 31.44 6.99 -12.24
N LYS A 147 30.77 6.30 -13.19
CA LYS A 147 30.69 6.72 -14.59
C LYS A 147 29.64 7.83 -14.78
N PRO A 148 30.02 9.05 -15.22
CA PRO A 148 29.15 10.23 -15.21
C PRO A 148 27.91 10.09 -16.10
N GLN A 149 27.96 9.31 -17.19
CA GLN A 149 26.82 9.12 -18.08
C GLN A 149 25.57 8.55 -17.38
N TYR A 150 25.75 7.78 -16.30
CA TYR A 150 24.61 7.25 -15.54
C TYR A 150 23.96 8.33 -14.68
N ALA A 151 24.76 9.15 -13.99
CA ALA A 151 24.26 10.31 -13.24
C ALA A 151 23.58 11.32 -14.17
N ARG A 152 24.14 11.56 -15.37
CA ARG A 152 23.56 12.41 -16.40
C ARG A 152 22.14 11.98 -16.76
N ARG A 153 21.91 10.69 -17.04
CA ARG A 153 20.58 10.18 -17.38
C ARG A 153 19.61 10.21 -16.19
N ALA A 154 20.08 9.88 -14.99
CA ALA A 154 19.26 9.99 -13.79
C ALA A 154 18.81 11.44 -13.52
N ALA A 155 19.73 12.40 -13.66
CA ALA A 155 19.46 13.83 -13.50
C ALA A 155 18.41 14.33 -14.51
N LEU A 156 18.53 13.94 -15.79
CA LEU A 156 17.54 14.28 -16.82
C LEU A 156 16.15 13.74 -16.51
N ILE A 157 16.04 12.51 -15.98
CA ILE A 157 14.75 11.91 -15.60
C ILE A 157 14.12 12.66 -14.42
N LEU A 158 14.89 12.89 -13.34
CA LEU A 158 14.41 13.62 -12.16
C LEU A 158 13.93 15.02 -12.55
N ASP A 159 14.74 15.71 -13.34
CA ASP A 159 14.44 17.06 -13.78
C ASP A 159 13.19 17.12 -14.66
N ARG A 160 13.03 16.16 -15.57
CA ARG A 160 11.84 16.07 -16.42
C ARG A 160 10.57 15.83 -15.62
N PHE A 161 10.61 14.98 -14.60
CA PHE A 161 9.49 14.80 -13.69
C PHE A 161 9.19 16.07 -12.88
N ALA A 162 10.22 16.79 -12.44
CA ALA A 162 10.04 18.03 -11.71
C ALA A 162 9.42 19.14 -12.56
N GLN A 163 9.79 19.25 -13.84
CA GLN A 163 9.13 20.16 -14.78
C GLN A 163 7.66 19.77 -15.05
N ALA A 164 7.35 18.48 -15.04
CA ALA A 164 6.01 17.97 -15.35
C ALA A 164 5.03 18.10 -14.17
N TYR A 165 5.47 17.84 -12.94
CA TYR A 165 4.58 17.72 -11.78
C TYR A 165 3.66 18.95 -11.53
N PRO A 166 4.13 20.21 -11.63
CA PRO A 166 3.24 21.38 -11.50
C PRO A 166 2.17 21.47 -12.60
N ARG A 167 2.45 20.87 -13.76
CA ARG A 167 1.60 20.91 -14.96
C ARG A 167 0.63 19.73 -15.06
N MET A 168 0.78 18.73 -14.20
CA MET A 168 -0.11 17.57 -14.12
C MET A 168 -1.51 17.99 -13.64
N ALA A 169 -2.53 17.38 -14.22
CA ALA A 169 -3.93 17.57 -13.79
C ALA A 169 -4.28 16.63 -12.63
N VAL A 170 -5.33 16.91 -11.86
CA VAL A 170 -5.80 15.95 -10.86
C VAL A 170 -6.80 15.00 -11.52
N LEU A 171 -6.56 13.70 -11.42
CA LEU A 171 -7.48 12.67 -11.93
C LEU A 171 -8.26 12.03 -10.79
N SER A 172 -9.54 11.76 -11.00
CA SER A 172 -10.34 10.85 -10.16
C SER A 172 -10.43 9.49 -10.84
N GLN A 173 -10.12 8.41 -10.12
CA GLN A 173 -10.12 7.06 -10.68
C GLN A 173 -10.55 5.99 -9.67
N TRP A 174 -11.49 5.14 -10.08
CA TRP A 174 -11.87 3.94 -9.35
C TRP A 174 -12.32 2.86 -10.35
N PRO A 175 -12.06 1.57 -10.09
CA PRO A 175 -12.53 0.52 -10.97
C PRO A 175 -14.02 0.61 -11.23
N TYR A 176 -14.39 0.54 -12.51
CA TYR A 176 -15.78 0.55 -12.98
C TYR A 176 -16.57 1.84 -12.68
N ARG A 177 -15.90 2.90 -12.22
CA ARG A 177 -16.49 4.23 -12.08
C ARG A 177 -15.95 5.13 -13.19
N ARG A 178 -16.77 6.10 -13.58
CA ARG A 178 -16.36 7.13 -14.55
C ARG A 178 -15.16 7.90 -13.99
N ARG A 179 -14.09 7.98 -14.78
CA ARG A 179 -12.92 8.80 -14.49
C ARG A 179 -13.13 10.21 -14.98
N ASP A 180 -12.44 11.16 -14.36
CA ASP A 180 -12.55 12.56 -14.74
C ASP A 180 -11.28 13.36 -14.40
N VAL A 181 -11.11 14.49 -15.08
CA VAL A 181 -10.15 15.53 -14.73
C VAL A 181 -10.83 16.49 -13.76
N VAL A 182 -10.42 16.48 -12.51
CA VAL A 182 -11.05 17.26 -11.44
C VAL A 182 -10.28 18.53 -11.13
N LYS A 183 -10.86 19.38 -10.28
CA LYS A 183 -10.24 20.63 -9.83
C LYS A 183 -8.85 20.38 -9.22
N PRO A 184 -7.86 21.24 -9.49
CA PRO A 184 -6.49 21.06 -9.00
C PRO A 184 -6.28 21.57 -7.57
N THR A 185 -7.36 21.88 -6.84
CA THR A 185 -7.28 22.37 -5.46
C THR A 185 -7.37 21.22 -4.45
N PRO A 186 -6.44 21.16 -3.47
CA PRO A 186 -6.54 20.21 -2.37
C PRO A 186 -7.84 20.38 -1.55
N PRO A 187 -8.31 19.33 -0.87
CA PRO A 187 -7.83 17.95 -0.97
C PRO A 187 -8.24 17.31 -2.31
N TYR A 188 -7.38 16.45 -2.86
CA TYR A 188 -7.71 15.68 -4.06
C TYR A 188 -8.71 14.55 -3.72
N PRO A 189 -9.41 13.97 -4.71
CA PRO A 189 -10.33 12.86 -4.47
C PRO A 189 -9.63 11.70 -3.75
N HIS A 190 -10.35 11.00 -2.85
CA HIS A 190 -9.79 9.89 -2.08
C HIS A 190 -9.03 8.89 -2.97
N ALA A 191 -9.63 8.51 -4.11
CA ALA A 191 -9.01 7.74 -5.16
C ALA A 191 -8.72 8.64 -6.37
N GLY A 192 -7.61 9.36 -6.30
CA GLY A 192 -7.19 10.31 -7.30
C GLY A 192 -5.96 11.12 -6.87
N GLY A 193 -5.36 11.81 -7.83
CA GLY A 193 -4.13 12.56 -7.62
C GLY A 193 -3.53 13.11 -8.93
N LYS A 194 -2.42 13.83 -8.80
CA LYS A 194 -1.54 14.20 -9.93
C LYS A 194 -0.56 13.08 -10.21
N TRP A 195 0.11 12.63 -9.15
CA TRP A 195 1.12 11.56 -9.19
C TRP A 195 0.56 10.26 -8.64
N GLY A 196 -0.08 10.33 -7.48
CA GLY A 196 -0.57 9.21 -6.72
C GLY A 196 -1.88 8.64 -7.25
N ARG A 197 -2.12 7.36 -6.95
CA ARG A 197 -3.44 6.76 -7.15
C ARG A 197 -4.41 7.18 -6.05
N TRP A 198 -3.91 7.31 -4.83
CA TRP A 198 -4.68 7.71 -3.67
C TRP A 198 -4.37 9.16 -3.34
N SER A 199 -5.35 9.83 -2.73
CA SER A 199 -5.16 11.16 -2.16
C SER A 199 -3.96 11.27 -1.23
N SER A 200 -3.46 10.16 -0.68
CA SER A 200 -2.30 10.12 0.21
C SER A 200 -1.02 9.58 -0.45
N ASP A 201 -1.04 9.23 -1.73
CA ASP A 201 0.07 8.56 -2.45
C ASP A 201 0.77 9.52 -3.43
N GLU A 202 0.70 10.83 -3.18
CA GLU A 202 1.33 11.84 -4.03
C GLU A 202 2.86 11.86 -3.92
N VAL A 203 3.42 11.34 -2.82
CA VAL A 203 4.85 11.40 -2.53
C VAL A 203 5.60 10.30 -3.29
N PRO A 204 6.54 10.64 -4.20
CA PRO A 204 7.20 9.66 -5.05
C PRO A 204 8.09 8.72 -4.24
N HIS A 205 8.08 7.44 -4.63
CA HIS A 205 9.03 6.43 -4.17
C HIS A 205 10.20 6.32 -5.15
N HIS A 206 11.36 5.82 -4.70
CA HIS A 206 12.60 5.62 -5.45
C HIS A 206 13.31 6.88 -5.95
N LEU A 207 12.58 7.94 -6.30
CA LEU A 207 13.17 9.19 -6.79
C LEU A 207 13.97 9.94 -5.72
N PRO A 208 13.55 10.01 -4.44
CA PRO A 208 14.40 10.58 -3.38
C PRO A 208 15.71 9.80 -3.21
N GLU A 209 15.64 8.46 -3.24
CA GLU A 209 16.85 7.61 -3.16
C GLU A 209 17.76 7.77 -4.38
N ALA A 210 17.20 7.92 -5.58
CA ALA A 210 17.97 8.16 -6.80
C ALA A 210 18.66 9.54 -6.75
N TYR A 211 17.95 10.57 -6.30
CA TYR A 211 18.52 11.91 -6.12
C TYR A 211 19.66 11.90 -5.10
N ASP A 212 19.49 11.24 -3.96
CA ASP A 212 20.52 11.10 -2.93
C ASP A 212 21.83 10.52 -3.47
N LEU A 213 21.75 9.50 -4.32
CA LEU A 213 22.92 8.84 -4.91
C LEU A 213 23.67 9.69 -5.95
N ILE A 214 23.00 10.65 -6.58
CA ILE A 214 23.60 11.51 -7.63
C ILE A 214 23.75 12.96 -7.20
N HIS A 215 23.29 13.35 -6.01
CA HIS A 215 23.16 14.75 -5.57
C HIS A 215 24.47 15.53 -5.74
N ASP A 216 25.60 14.92 -5.36
CA ASP A 216 26.93 15.55 -5.41
C ASP A 216 27.63 15.38 -6.79
N SER A 217 26.95 14.82 -7.79
CA SER A 217 27.49 14.69 -9.14
C SER A 217 27.51 16.02 -9.88
N ALA A 218 28.64 16.31 -10.56
CA ALA A 218 28.79 17.48 -11.43
C ALA A 218 27.81 17.50 -12.63
N GLU A 219 27.17 16.37 -12.94
CA GLU A 219 26.19 16.31 -14.05
C GLU A 219 24.92 17.12 -13.77
N LEU A 220 24.54 17.31 -12.50
CA LEU A 220 23.45 18.21 -12.12
C LEU A 220 23.82 19.68 -12.36
N ASP A 221 25.08 20.06 -12.11
CA ASP A 221 25.58 21.42 -12.35
C ASP A 221 25.67 21.71 -13.85
N LYS A 222 26.20 20.76 -14.63
CA LYS A 222 26.22 20.85 -16.10
C LYS A 222 24.82 20.97 -16.68
N LEU A 223 23.87 20.17 -16.19
CA LEU A 223 22.47 20.29 -16.63
C LEU A 223 21.87 21.64 -16.26
N SER A 224 22.21 22.18 -15.09
CA SER A 224 21.77 23.51 -14.66
C SER A 224 22.29 24.61 -15.58
N GLN A 225 23.57 24.54 -15.95
CA GLN A 225 24.18 25.47 -16.91
C GLN A 225 23.54 25.37 -18.29
N GLN A 226 23.32 24.16 -18.80
CA GLN A 226 22.70 23.92 -20.10
C GLN A 226 21.27 24.46 -20.19
N GLN A 227 20.50 24.38 -19.10
CA GLN A 227 19.12 24.84 -19.07
C GLN A 227 18.96 26.31 -18.63
N GLY A 228 20.02 26.93 -18.11
CA GLY A 228 19.95 28.26 -17.52
C GLY A 228 19.05 28.33 -16.27
N ALA A 229 18.93 27.21 -15.53
CA ALA A 229 18.09 27.10 -14.34
C ALA A 229 18.71 26.14 -13.33
N ASP A 230 18.51 26.39 -12.03
CA ASP A 230 18.99 25.50 -10.97
C ASP A 230 18.16 24.22 -10.91
N VAL A 231 18.74 23.12 -11.42
CA VAL A 231 18.08 21.81 -11.50
C VAL A 231 17.81 21.22 -10.13
N ARG A 232 18.73 21.38 -9.17
CA ARG A 232 18.54 20.86 -7.80
C ARG A 232 17.37 21.57 -7.16
N LYS A 233 17.36 22.91 -7.21
CA LYS A 233 16.27 23.71 -6.68
C LYS A 233 14.92 23.34 -7.30
N ARG A 234 14.86 23.06 -8.59
CA ARG A 234 13.64 22.62 -9.27
C ARG A 234 13.18 21.23 -8.81
N ILE A 235 14.07 20.24 -8.76
CA ILE A 235 13.75 18.89 -8.27
C ILE A 235 13.21 18.97 -6.84
N GLU A 236 13.88 19.73 -5.98
CA GLU A 236 13.50 19.79 -4.58
C GLU A 236 12.22 20.60 -4.35
N ASN A 237 12.06 21.78 -4.98
CA ASN A 237 10.92 22.65 -4.71
C ASN A 237 9.68 22.26 -5.50
N ASP A 238 9.83 22.12 -6.82
CA ASP A 238 8.70 21.98 -7.73
C ASP A 238 8.14 20.56 -7.74
N PHE A 239 8.87 19.61 -7.15
CA PHE A 239 8.43 18.23 -7.01
C PHE A 239 8.45 17.70 -5.59
N PHE A 240 9.61 17.52 -4.95
CA PHE A 240 9.66 16.87 -3.64
C PHE A 240 8.89 17.66 -2.57
N ARG A 241 9.26 18.91 -2.30
CA ARG A 241 8.56 19.79 -1.36
C ARG A 241 7.10 19.99 -1.76
N ALA A 242 6.80 20.15 -3.06
CA ALA A 242 5.42 20.28 -3.54
C ALA A 242 4.53 19.06 -3.18
N THR A 243 5.05 17.83 -3.32
CA THR A 243 4.30 16.61 -2.95
C THR A 243 4.12 16.50 -1.43
N VAL A 244 5.13 16.85 -0.64
CA VAL A 244 5.07 16.83 0.84
C VAL A 244 4.10 17.90 1.37
N GLN A 245 4.16 19.13 0.83
CA GLN A 245 3.27 20.22 1.23
C GLN A 245 1.80 19.86 1.00
N TYR A 246 1.50 19.17 -0.11
CA TYR A 246 0.16 18.65 -0.34
C TYR A 246 -0.26 17.68 0.77
N MET A 247 0.61 16.75 1.19
CA MET A 247 0.31 15.84 2.29
C MET A 247 0.02 16.58 3.60
N PHE A 248 0.70 17.70 3.87
CA PHE A 248 0.45 18.51 5.07
C PHE A 248 -0.90 19.24 5.06
N THR A 249 -1.60 19.31 3.93
CA THR A 249 -2.97 19.84 3.90
C THR A 249 -3.95 18.99 4.69
N PHE A 250 -3.66 17.70 4.88
CA PHE A 250 -4.49 16.78 5.68
C PHE A 250 -4.32 16.93 7.19
N GLU A 251 -3.35 17.72 7.66
CA GLU A 251 -3.19 17.98 9.10
C GLU A 251 -4.17 19.00 9.66
N ARG A 252 -4.67 19.87 8.79
CA ARG A 252 -5.55 20.99 9.17
C ARG A 252 -7.00 20.54 9.37
N GLU A 253 -7.32 19.32 8.96
CA GLU A 253 -8.67 18.75 8.96
C GLU A 253 -8.60 17.31 9.53
N PRO A 254 -9.56 16.87 10.37
CA PRO A 254 -9.59 15.52 10.91
C PRO A 254 -10.05 14.53 9.83
N THR A 255 -9.20 14.30 8.82
CA THR A 255 -9.54 13.54 7.61
C THR A 255 -9.34 12.02 7.77
N GLY A 256 -8.62 11.57 8.80
CA GLY A 256 -8.24 10.17 8.97
C GLY A 256 -7.28 9.64 7.89
N VAL A 257 -6.83 10.49 6.96
CA VAL A 257 -6.00 10.10 5.80
C VAL A 257 -4.68 9.48 6.22
N HIS A 258 -4.17 9.85 7.39
CA HIS A 258 -2.92 9.35 7.96
C HIS A 258 -3.07 8.14 8.89
N LEU A 259 -4.27 7.56 8.99
CA LEU A 259 -4.57 6.42 9.86
C LEU A 259 -5.00 5.15 9.10
N ASN A 260 -4.82 5.10 7.78
CA ASN A 260 -5.13 3.91 6.98
C ASN A 260 -3.90 3.02 6.71
N ASN A 261 -4.14 1.81 6.18
CA ASN A 261 -3.09 0.86 5.81
C ASN A 261 -2.04 1.37 4.80
N MET A 262 -2.31 2.46 4.08
CA MET A 262 -1.34 3.08 3.16
C MET A 262 -0.40 4.06 3.87
N ALA A 263 -0.73 4.49 5.09
CA ALA A 263 0.01 5.52 5.83
C ALA A 263 1.52 5.29 5.91
N PRO A 264 2.00 4.08 6.29
CA PRO A 264 3.42 3.87 6.42
C PRO A 264 4.22 4.09 5.12
N HIS A 265 3.60 3.87 3.96
CA HIS A 265 4.30 3.95 2.68
C HIS A 265 4.75 5.37 2.35
N TYR A 266 3.83 6.34 2.37
CA TYR A 266 4.19 7.72 2.11
C TYR A 266 4.92 8.37 3.29
N THR A 267 4.70 7.91 4.54
CA THR A 267 5.48 8.38 5.70
C THR A 267 6.96 8.09 5.53
N ARG A 268 7.32 6.88 5.09
CA ARG A 268 8.71 6.53 4.74
C ARG A 268 9.26 7.47 3.66
N ASN A 269 8.50 7.72 2.59
CA ASN A 269 8.96 8.55 1.49
C ASN A 269 9.17 10.02 1.91
N ILE A 270 8.30 10.56 2.77
CA ILE A 270 8.47 11.92 3.36
C ILE A 270 9.74 11.99 4.21
N ILE A 271 10.03 10.96 5.01
CA ILE A 271 11.29 10.90 5.78
C ILE A 271 12.50 10.86 4.84
N HIS A 272 12.45 10.06 3.78
CA HIS A 272 13.52 9.99 2.80
C HIS A 272 13.76 11.35 2.14
N ILE A 273 12.70 12.02 1.69
CA ILE A 273 12.80 13.40 1.18
C ILE A 273 13.43 14.29 2.25
N GLY A 274 12.87 14.33 3.47
CA GLY A 274 13.36 15.17 4.56
C GLY A 274 14.85 15.00 4.86
N ARG A 275 15.32 13.75 4.89
CA ARG A 275 16.75 13.45 5.06
C ARG A 275 17.55 13.97 3.89
N VAL A 276 17.14 13.68 2.65
CA VAL A 276 17.89 14.00 1.43
C VAL A 276 17.94 15.51 1.16
N ILE A 277 16.85 16.25 1.29
CA ILE A 277 16.85 17.69 0.99
C ILE A 277 17.16 18.57 2.22
N GLY A 278 17.53 17.94 3.34
CA GLY A 278 17.91 18.63 4.57
C GLY A 278 16.76 19.36 5.27
N GLU A 279 15.58 18.76 5.33
CA GLU A 279 14.37 19.29 5.98
C GLU A 279 14.02 18.44 7.23
N PRO A 280 14.52 18.82 8.43
CA PRO A 280 14.28 18.05 9.66
C PRO A 280 12.80 17.96 10.04
N ASP A 281 12.01 19.00 9.75
CA ASP A 281 10.57 19.01 10.05
C ASP A 281 9.84 17.82 9.40
N TYR A 282 10.29 17.36 8.22
CA TYR A 282 9.69 16.22 7.52
C TYR A 282 10.04 14.89 8.21
N VAL A 283 11.23 14.81 8.81
CA VAL A 283 11.67 13.65 9.59
C VAL A 283 10.94 13.59 10.93
N HIS A 284 10.80 14.73 11.60
CA HIS A 284 9.96 14.87 12.81
C HIS A 284 8.50 14.52 12.56
N TRP A 285 7.96 14.95 11.42
CA TRP A 285 6.63 14.58 10.96
C TRP A 285 6.49 13.06 10.88
N GLY A 286 7.45 12.40 10.23
CA GLY A 286 7.47 10.94 10.09
C GLY A 286 7.60 10.21 11.42
N TYR A 287 8.49 10.68 12.31
CA TYR A 287 8.67 10.15 13.67
C TYR A 287 7.35 10.19 14.46
N ARG A 288 6.65 11.33 14.47
CA ARG A 288 5.35 11.47 15.14
C ARG A 288 4.31 10.50 14.56
N TRP A 289 4.26 10.35 13.24
CA TRP A 289 3.26 9.49 12.60
C TRP A 289 3.49 8.00 12.83
N VAL A 290 4.73 7.54 13.03
CA VAL A 290 4.95 6.15 13.51
C VAL A 290 4.23 5.92 14.83
N GLY A 291 4.37 6.84 15.78
CA GLY A 291 3.68 6.77 17.07
C GLY A 291 2.16 6.79 16.93
N ASN A 292 1.62 7.66 16.07
CA ASN A 292 0.17 7.73 15.83
C ASN A 292 -0.38 6.47 15.16
N ILE A 293 0.29 5.94 14.12
CA ILE A 293 -0.15 4.71 13.44
C ILE A 293 -0.20 3.55 14.44
N LEU A 294 0.84 3.41 15.27
CA LEU A 294 0.90 2.35 16.28
C LEU A 294 -0.14 2.51 17.39
N ARG A 295 -0.40 3.74 17.85
CA ARG A 295 -1.34 4.02 18.94
C ARG A 295 -2.80 3.92 18.48
N ASP A 296 -3.12 4.47 17.31
CA ASP A 296 -4.49 4.72 16.89
C ASP A 296 -5.01 3.66 15.90
N GLY A 297 -4.12 2.91 15.24
CA GLY A 297 -4.51 1.90 14.23
C GLY A 297 -4.29 0.44 14.65
N PHE A 298 -3.55 0.20 15.73
CA PHE A 298 -3.39 -1.16 16.28
C PHE A 298 -4.18 -1.30 17.57
N PHE A 299 -4.85 -2.44 17.73
CA PHE A 299 -5.40 -2.84 19.01
C PHE A 299 -4.28 -3.08 20.03
N TYR A 300 -4.61 -3.01 21.32
CA TYR A 300 -3.64 -3.19 22.40
C TYR A 300 -2.97 -4.57 22.40
N ASP A 301 -3.57 -5.58 21.76
CA ASP A 301 -3.02 -6.92 21.56
C ASP A 301 -2.04 -7.00 20.37
N GLY A 302 -1.86 -5.91 19.63
CA GLY A 302 -0.91 -5.78 18.53
C GLY A 302 -1.50 -6.06 17.16
N MET A 303 -2.78 -6.40 17.03
CA MET A 303 -3.40 -6.55 15.72
C MET A 303 -3.71 -5.22 15.07
N TRP A 304 -3.64 -5.18 13.73
CA TRP A 304 -4.12 -4.04 12.97
C TRP A 304 -5.63 -4.18 12.84
N HIS A 305 -6.34 -3.08 13.01
CA HIS A 305 -7.78 -3.07 13.14
C HIS A 305 -8.57 -3.58 11.91
N GLU A 306 -8.01 -3.51 10.69
CA GLU A 306 -8.76 -3.85 9.47
C GLU A 306 -8.93 -5.35 9.19
N ALA A 307 -7.84 -6.11 9.09
CA ALA A 307 -7.83 -7.55 8.76
C ALA A 307 -6.40 -8.12 8.84
N PRO A 308 -6.21 -9.46 8.96
CA PRO A 308 -4.89 -10.10 8.95
C PRO A 308 -4.00 -9.76 7.73
N SER A 309 -4.54 -9.73 6.50
CA SER A 309 -3.70 -9.37 5.34
C SER A 309 -3.26 -7.89 5.37
N TYR A 310 -4.16 -7.01 5.79
CA TYR A 310 -3.87 -5.59 5.95
C TYR A 310 -2.99 -5.30 7.17
N HIS A 311 -2.99 -6.17 8.18
CA HIS A 311 -2.00 -6.15 9.25
C HIS A 311 -0.59 -6.32 8.67
N TYR A 312 -0.34 -7.38 7.92
CA TYR A 312 1.00 -7.65 7.36
C TYR A 312 1.46 -6.55 6.40
N GLN A 313 0.55 -5.99 5.60
CA GLN A 313 0.81 -4.81 4.79
C GLN A 313 1.27 -3.63 5.66
N THR A 314 0.49 -3.29 6.68
CA THR A 314 0.71 -2.10 7.51
C THR A 314 1.95 -2.23 8.39
N ILE A 315 2.11 -3.33 9.14
CA ILE A 315 3.28 -3.53 10.00
C ILE A 315 4.56 -3.65 9.17
N GLY A 316 4.49 -4.30 8.00
CA GLY A 316 5.59 -4.36 7.04
C GLY A 316 5.98 -2.97 6.52
N GLY A 317 5.01 -2.08 6.35
CA GLY A 317 5.23 -0.67 6.08
C GLY A 317 5.89 0.07 7.25
N VAL A 318 5.37 -0.08 8.48
CA VAL A 318 5.90 0.55 9.70
C VAL A 318 7.37 0.18 9.90
N ARG A 319 7.76 -1.08 9.69
CA ARG A 319 9.17 -1.52 9.70
C ARG A 319 10.06 -0.69 8.79
N ARG A 320 9.59 -0.37 7.59
CA ARG A 320 10.37 0.43 6.63
C ARG A 320 10.46 1.90 7.07
N VAL A 321 9.43 2.42 7.75
CA VAL A 321 9.48 3.76 8.35
C VAL A 321 10.50 3.81 9.49
N VAL A 322 10.46 2.82 10.38
CA VAL A 322 11.43 2.64 11.47
C VAL A 322 12.86 2.55 10.92
N ALA A 323 13.08 1.76 9.88
CA ALA A 323 14.39 1.67 9.21
C ALA A 323 14.81 3.02 8.59
N ALA A 324 13.88 3.78 8.00
CA ALA A 324 14.16 5.10 7.44
C ALA A 324 14.53 6.16 8.49
N LEU A 325 14.08 5.99 9.74
CA LEU A 325 14.44 6.85 10.87
C LEU A 325 15.76 6.44 11.55
N LYS A 326 16.20 5.19 11.38
CA LYS A 326 17.37 4.65 12.07
C LYS A 326 18.62 5.51 11.86
N GLY A 327 19.30 5.81 12.97
CA GLY A 327 20.53 6.60 13.03
C GLY A 327 20.36 8.10 12.74
N TYR A 328 19.14 8.58 12.50
CA TYR A 328 18.92 9.99 12.23
C TYR A 328 19.22 10.84 13.47
N SER A 329 19.87 11.99 13.24
CA SER A 329 20.03 13.05 14.23
C SER A 329 19.74 14.38 13.56
N ASP A 330 19.06 15.27 14.28
CA ASP A 330 18.82 16.63 13.78
C ASP A 330 20.15 17.36 13.52
N PRO A 331 20.21 18.26 12.53
CA PRO A 331 21.37 19.09 12.30
C PRO A 331 21.73 19.95 13.53
N LEU A 332 23.01 20.31 13.67
CA LEU A 332 23.48 21.11 14.79
C LEU A 332 22.74 22.45 14.86
N GLY A 333 22.18 22.78 16.03
CA GLY A 333 21.44 24.02 16.24
C GLY A 333 19.97 23.98 15.80
N TYR A 334 19.52 22.93 15.12
CA TYR A 334 18.09 22.74 14.88
C TYR A 334 17.37 22.41 16.19
N ARG A 335 16.21 23.05 16.38
CA ARG A 335 15.20 22.71 17.38
C ARG A 335 13.85 22.85 16.72
N ARG A 336 12.97 21.86 16.92
CA ARG A 336 11.63 21.93 16.35
C ARG A 336 10.89 23.15 16.91
N ALA A 337 10.34 23.98 16.04
CA ALA A 337 9.73 25.25 16.44
C ALA A 337 8.54 25.08 17.43
N ALA A 338 7.81 23.97 17.32
CA ALA A 338 6.61 23.73 18.11
C ALA A 338 6.86 23.45 19.61
N ASP A 339 7.97 22.79 19.94
CA ASP A 339 8.22 22.28 21.30
C ASP A 339 9.71 22.19 21.69
N GLY A 340 10.61 22.62 20.82
CA GLY A 340 12.05 22.54 21.04
C GLY A 340 12.63 21.13 20.95
N MET A 341 11.84 20.12 20.54
CA MET A 341 12.28 18.72 20.43
C MET A 341 13.46 18.60 19.48
N ARG A 342 14.39 17.72 19.87
CA ARG A 342 15.51 17.28 19.05
C ARG A 342 15.55 15.76 18.98
N LEU A 343 15.74 15.22 17.79
CA LEU A 343 15.97 13.80 17.53
C LEU A 343 17.48 13.52 17.51
N GLU A 344 17.91 12.49 18.25
CA GLU A 344 19.32 12.11 18.36
C GLU A 344 19.46 10.60 18.20
N ASN A 345 20.31 10.18 17.25
CA ASN A 345 20.67 8.79 16.95
C ASN A 345 19.52 7.78 17.13
N LEU A 346 18.43 7.97 16.39
CA LEU A 346 17.19 7.19 16.60
C LEU A 346 17.39 5.68 16.40
N ASP A 347 16.84 4.90 17.33
CA ASP A 347 16.72 3.44 17.22
C ASP A 347 15.34 2.99 17.74
N LEU A 348 14.32 3.16 16.91
CA LEU A 348 12.95 2.84 17.29
C LEU A 348 12.71 1.35 17.54
N GLU A 349 13.50 0.45 16.94
CA GLU A 349 13.36 -1.00 17.20
C GLU A 349 13.74 -1.32 18.65
N ALA A 350 14.84 -0.72 19.14
CA ALA A 350 15.24 -0.84 20.54
C ALA A 350 14.29 -0.11 21.50
N GLN A 351 13.65 0.96 21.04
CA GLN A 351 12.87 1.87 21.89
C GLN A 351 11.37 1.55 21.96
N LEU A 352 10.81 0.80 21.00
CA LEU A 352 9.36 0.52 20.91
C LEU A 352 9.06 -1.00 20.96
N PRO A 353 9.01 -1.63 22.15
CA PRO A 353 8.68 -3.05 22.30
C PRO A 353 7.33 -3.46 21.68
N PHE A 354 6.39 -2.53 21.60
CA PHE A 354 5.08 -2.77 20.98
C PHE A 354 5.19 -3.14 19.50
N VAL A 355 6.23 -2.69 18.78
CA VAL A 355 6.45 -3.08 17.38
C VAL A 355 6.66 -4.59 17.26
N ALA A 356 7.44 -5.18 18.16
CA ALA A 356 7.67 -6.62 18.19
C ALA A 356 6.39 -7.39 18.52
N LYS A 357 5.57 -6.87 19.46
CA LYS A 357 4.24 -7.43 19.76
C LYS A 357 3.34 -7.42 18.53
N ALA A 358 3.27 -6.28 17.84
CA ALA A 358 2.45 -6.14 16.64
C ALA A 358 2.89 -7.11 15.54
N MET A 359 4.19 -7.23 15.25
CA MET A 359 4.71 -8.20 14.27
C MET A 359 4.29 -9.64 14.54
N ALA A 360 4.18 -10.03 15.81
CA ALA A 360 3.85 -11.39 16.20
C ALA A 360 2.34 -11.65 16.27
N ALA A 361 1.51 -10.62 16.40
CA ALA A 361 0.10 -10.77 16.76
C ALA A 361 -0.70 -11.69 15.81
N PRO A 362 -0.66 -11.56 14.47
CA PRO A 362 -1.46 -12.43 13.59
C PRO A 362 -0.99 -13.88 13.62
N SER A 363 0.28 -14.13 13.98
CA SER A 363 0.80 -15.49 14.07
C SER A 363 0.09 -16.31 15.14
N LEU A 364 -0.45 -15.67 16.19
CA LEU A 364 -1.13 -16.34 17.30
C LEU A 364 -2.41 -17.06 16.88
N VAL A 365 -3.09 -16.55 15.86
CA VAL A 365 -4.36 -17.09 15.34
C VAL A 365 -4.25 -17.61 13.91
N ALA A 366 -3.03 -17.77 13.39
CA ALA A 366 -2.81 -18.48 12.13
C ALA A 366 -3.19 -19.97 12.29
N TYR A 367 -3.65 -20.57 11.19
CA TYR A 367 -3.94 -22.00 11.13
C TYR A 367 -2.67 -22.83 11.39
N PRO A 368 -2.81 -24.09 11.84
CA PRO A 368 -1.67 -24.97 12.14
C PRO A 368 -0.73 -25.18 10.95
N ASN A 369 -1.26 -25.18 9.73
CA ASN A 369 -0.44 -25.26 8.52
C ASN A 369 0.30 -23.95 8.18
N GLY A 370 0.18 -22.88 8.98
CA GLY A 370 0.85 -21.59 8.79
C GLY A 370 0.15 -20.61 7.84
N ARG A 371 -1.02 -20.97 7.30
CA ARG A 371 -1.90 -20.02 6.61
C ARG A 371 -2.54 -19.05 7.60
N ILE A 372 -2.80 -17.83 7.15
CA ILE A 372 -3.57 -16.87 7.94
C ILE A 372 -5.01 -17.34 8.07
N CYS A 373 -5.69 -16.93 9.14
CA CYS A 373 -7.15 -17.00 9.20
C CYS A 373 -7.75 -16.00 8.20
N PRO A 374 -8.59 -16.43 7.24
CA PRO A 374 -9.11 -15.57 6.19
C PRO A 374 -10.30 -14.70 6.62
N VAL A 375 -10.35 -14.22 7.86
CA VAL A 375 -11.35 -13.24 8.30
C VAL A 375 -11.16 -11.91 7.60
N HIS A 376 -12.29 -11.23 7.34
CA HIS A 376 -12.33 -9.97 6.59
C HIS A 376 -11.60 -10.08 5.23
N ASP A 377 -11.15 -8.97 4.63
CA ASP A 377 -10.36 -9.03 3.39
C ASP A 377 -8.96 -9.59 3.67
N SER A 378 -8.87 -10.91 3.80
CA SER A 378 -7.63 -11.66 3.95
C SER A 378 -7.44 -12.72 2.87
N TRP A 379 -6.23 -12.79 2.32
CA TRP A 379 -5.87 -13.77 1.29
C TRP A 379 -5.75 -15.18 1.90
N ALA A 380 -6.77 -16.02 1.76
CA ALA A 380 -6.82 -17.37 2.34
C ALA A 380 -5.63 -18.28 1.97
N THR A 381 -4.96 -18.00 0.86
CA THR A 381 -3.77 -18.76 0.43
C THR A 381 -2.46 -18.27 1.05
N SER A 382 -2.45 -17.11 1.71
CA SER A 382 -1.25 -16.53 2.31
C SER A 382 -0.75 -17.35 3.49
N ARG A 383 0.50 -17.78 3.38
CA ARG A 383 1.26 -18.44 4.44
C ARG A 383 2.26 -17.44 5.01
N THR A 384 2.13 -17.16 6.30
CA THR A 384 2.90 -16.08 6.96
C THR A 384 3.81 -16.59 8.08
N ILE A 385 3.58 -17.83 8.52
CA ILE A 385 4.45 -18.54 9.46
C ILE A 385 4.75 -19.95 8.96
N ALA A 386 5.79 -20.56 9.54
CA ALA A 386 6.03 -21.99 9.37
C ALA A 386 4.87 -22.80 9.99
N PRO A 387 4.56 -24.00 9.45
CA PRO A 387 3.63 -24.91 10.11
C PRO A 387 4.03 -25.14 11.57
N ARG A 388 3.03 -25.19 12.45
CA ARG A 388 3.24 -25.44 13.87
C ARG A 388 3.39 -26.92 14.12
N GLU A 389 4.27 -27.32 15.03
CA GLU A 389 4.35 -28.71 15.49
C GLU A 389 3.22 -29.07 16.48
N GLN A 390 2.68 -28.07 17.18
CA GLN A 390 1.63 -28.20 18.17
C GLN A 390 0.67 -27.00 18.10
N THR A 391 -0.61 -27.26 18.33
CA THR A 391 -1.63 -26.22 18.49
C THR A 391 -2.06 -26.14 19.95
N SER A 392 -2.22 -24.92 20.44
CA SER A 392 -2.86 -24.58 21.72
C SER A 392 -3.90 -23.48 21.48
N SER A 393 -4.81 -23.31 22.43
CA SER A 393 -5.80 -22.24 22.40
C SER A 393 -5.13 -20.86 22.56
N THR A 394 -5.57 -19.88 21.76
CA THR A 394 -5.05 -18.51 21.75
C THR A 394 -6.19 -17.49 21.66
N LEU A 395 -5.92 -16.26 22.10
CA LEU A 395 -6.90 -15.17 22.12
C LEU A 395 -6.22 -13.85 21.72
N LEU A 396 -6.87 -13.11 20.83
CA LEU A 396 -6.60 -11.72 20.50
C LEU A 396 -7.86 -10.92 20.88
N PRO A 397 -7.96 -10.46 22.14
CA PRO A 397 -9.20 -9.90 22.67
C PRO A 397 -9.50 -8.49 22.18
N GLY A 398 -8.48 -7.73 21.74
CA GLY A 398 -8.66 -6.44 21.08
C GLY A 398 -9.14 -6.62 19.64
N PHE A 399 -8.54 -7.55 18.90
CA PHE A 399 -8.98 -7.92 17.55
C PHE A 399 -10.32 -8.66 17.50
N GLY A 400 -10.85 -9.09 18.65
CA GLY A 400 -12.07 -9.88 18.71
C GLY A 400 -11.90 -11.24 18.01
N HIS A 401 -10.87 -12.02 18.39
CA HIS A 401 -10.64 -13.32 17.76
C HIS A 401 -10.09 -14.34 18.73
N ALA A 402 -10.74 -15.51 18.80
CA ALA A 402 -10.33 -16.62 19.64
C ALA A 402 -10.08 -17.88 18.83
N SER A 403 -9.16 -18.70 19.31
CA SER A 403 -8.80 -19.98 18.72
C SER A 403 -8.78 -21.02 19.85
N LEU A 404 -9.61 -22.05 19.74
CA LEU A 404 -9.59 -23.24 20.60
C LEU A 404 -8.77 -24.30 19.88
N GLY A 405 -7.64 -24.70 20.45
CA GLY A 405 -6.65 -25.48 19.72
C GLY A 405 -5.97 -26.55 20.55
N ARG A 406 -5.71 -27.69 19.92
CA ARG A 406 -5.09 -28.87 20.53
C ARG A 406 -4.40 -29.75 19.48
N GLY A 407 -3.55 -30.66 19.95
CA GLY A 407 -2.96 -31.72 19.12
C GLY A 407 -1.57 -31.36 18.59
N ARG A 408 -0.91 -32.36 18.01
CA ARG A 408 0.44 -32.30 17.43
C ARG A 408 0.44 -32.91 16.04
N GLY A 409 1.32 -32.41 15.18
CA GLY A 409 1.47 -32.90 13.80
C GLY A 409 0.13 -32.96 13.06
N GLU A 410 -0.14 -34.09 12.39
CA GLU A 410 -1.37 -34.25 11.58
C GLU A 410 -2.67 -34.25 12.40
N ASN A 411 -2.59 -34.45 13.72
CA ASN A 411 -3.76 -34.48 14.61
C ASN A 411 -4.06 -33.12 15.24
N GLN A 412 -3.46 -32.04 14.73
CA GLN A 412 -3.80 -30.69 15.16
C GLN A 412 -5.25 -30.36 14.77
N LEU A 413 -6.01 -29.87 15.75
CA LEU A 413 -7.35 -29.31 15.59
C LEU A 413 -7.35 -27.87 16.07
N GLN A 414 -8.06 -27.01 15.35
CA GLN A 414 -8.25 -25.62 15.73
C GLN A 414 -9.63 -25.12 15.30
N ALA A 415 -10.50 -24.79 16.25
CA ALA A 415 -11.75 -24.09 16.02
C ALA A 415 -11.56 -22.61 16.34
N GLN A 416 -11.88 -21.71 15.40
CA GLN A 416 -11.69 -20.28 15.58
C GLN A 416 -13.04 -19.55 15.58
N MET A 417 -13.18 -18.53 16.42
CA MET A 417 -14.34 -17.65 16.46
C MET A 417 -13.90 -16.19 16.32
N HIS A 418 -14.53 -15.48 15.39
CA HIS A 418 -14.31 -14.06 15.20
C HIS A 418 -15.52 -13.26 15.69
N PHE A 419 -15.26 -12.21 16.46
CA PHE A 419 -16.28 -11.39 17.12
C PHE A 419 -15.92 -9.89 17.08
N SER A 420 -15.34 -9.44 15.95
CA SER A 420 -15.02 -8.04 15.70
C SER A 420 -16.10 -7.31 14.91
N GLY A 421 -16.11 -5.99 15.02
CA GLY A 421 -16.78 -5.09 14.10
C GLY A 421 -15.91 -4.78 12.89
N GLY A 422 -16.34 -3.82 12.10
CA GLY A 422 -15.71 -3.42 10.84
C GLY A 422 -14.99 -2.09 10.92
N TYR A 423 -13.74 -2.11 10.47
CA TYR A 423 -12.81 -0.98 10.53
C TYR A 423 -12.22 -0.61 9.17
N GLY A 424 -12.93 -0.93 8.09
CA GLY A 424 -12.40 -0.95 6.73
C GLY A 424 -11.92 -2.35 6.36
N HIS A 425 -12.08 -2.72 5.08
CA HIS A 425 -11.77 -4.07 4.60
C HIS A 425 -12.51 -5.20 5.32
N SER A 426 -13.59 -4.88 6.02
CA SER A 426 -14.36 -5.78 6.86
C SER A 426 -15.45 -6.55 6.11
N HIS A 427 -15.83 -7.69 6.69
CA HIS A 427 -16.97 -8.49 6.28
C HIS A 427 -18.10 -8.35 7.33
N ALA A 428 -19.33 -8.72 6.98
CA ALA A 428 -20.48 -8.73 7.89
C ALA A 428 -20.55 -10.06 8.66
N ASP A 429 -19.50 -10.36 9.43
CA ASP A 429 -19.15 -11.70 9.92
C ASP A 429 -18.97 -11.84 11.44
N ASN A 430 -19.61 -10.96 12.23
CA ASN A 430 -19.55 -11.06 13.69
C ASN A 430 -20.15 -12.40 14.16
N LEU A 431 -19.42 -13.05 15.06
CA LEU A 431 -19.59 -14.41 15.57
C LEU A 431 -19.35 -15.52 14.55
N HIS A 432 -18.77 -15.27 13.37
CA HIS A 432 -18.32 -16.33 12.45
C HIS A 432 -17.38 -17.34 13.12
N PHE A 433 -17.44 -18.61 12.69
CA PHE A 433 -16.47 -19.63 13.10
C PHE A 433 -15.89 -20.45 11.96
N ALA A 434 -14.65 -20.88 12.11
CA ALA A 434 -13.95 -21.78 11.20
C ALA A 434 -13.39 -23.01 11.94
N LEU A 435 -13.17 -24.09 11.21
CA LEU A 435 -12.60 -25.33 11.75
C LEU A 435 -11.46 -25.83 10.86
N PHE A 436 -10.30 -26.01 11.48
CA PHE A 436 -9.15 -26.68 10.90
C PHE A 436 -8.92 -28.01 11.63
N ALA A 437 -8.75 -29.10 10.89
CA ALA A 437 -8.28 -30.37 11.43
C ALA A 437 -7.65 -31.21 10.32
N LYS A 438 -6.79 -32.18 10.69
CA LYS A 438 -6.22 -33.15 9.73
C LYS A 438 -5.50 -32.48 8.55
N GLY A 439 -4.78 -31.40 8.84
CA GLY A 439 -3.97 -30.67 7.86
C GLY A 439 -4.75 -29.72 6.93
N SER A 440 -6.07 -29.65 7.03
CA SER A 440 -6.92 -28.83 6.17
C SER A 440 -7.98 -28.04 6.95
N GLU A 441 -8.51 -27.02 6.28
CA GLU A 441 -9.73 -26.34 6.70
C GLU A 441 -10.91 -27.27 6.39
N LEU A 442 -11.63 -27.72 7.41
CA LEU A 442 -12.86 -28.51 7.28
C LEU A 442 -14.10 -27.62 7.19
N LEU A 443 -14.05 -26.45 7.83
CA LEU A 443 -15.02 -25.38 7.69
C LEU A 443 -14.25 -24.07 7.46
N SER A 444 -14.27 -23.58 6.23
CA SER A 444 -13.47 -22.43 5.79
C SER A 444 -14.27 -21.13 5.77
N ASP A 445 -13.54 -20.01 5.77
CA ASP A 445 -14.03 -18.72 5.29
C ASP A 445 -13.50 -18.47 3.87
N ILE A 446 -14.19 -17.62 3.10
CA ILE A 446 -13.84 -17.28 1.72
C ILE A 446 -12.68 -16.27 1.69
N GLY A 447 -12.64 -15.34 2.64
CA GLY A 447 -11.68 -14.24 2.68
C GLY A 447 -11.77 -13.30 1.48
N TYR A 448 -10.63 -12.77 1.03
CA TYR A 448 -10.60 -11.69 0.05
C TYR A 448 -10.69 -12.16 -1.40
N THR A 449 -11.46 -11.41 -2.21
CA THR A 449 -11.50 -11.60 -3.67
C THR A 449 -11.62 -10.27 -4.42
N HIS A 450 -10.97 -10.20 -5.58
CA HIS A 450 -11.16 -9.12 -6.55
C HIS A 450 -12.14 -9.52 -7.69
N SER A 451 -12.92 -10.59 -7.49
CA SER A 451 -13.93 -11.04 -8.45
C SER A 451 -15.24 -10.25 -8.34
N LYS A 452 -16.14 -10.48 -9.29
CA LYS A 452 -17.52 -9.95 -9.22
C LYS A 452 -18.31 -10.48 -8.01
N LEU A 453 -17.85 -11.57 -7.40
CA LEU A 453 -18.47 -12.17 -6.21
C LEU A 453 -18.05 -11.50 -4.91
N ARG A 454 -17.27 -10.40 -4.94
CA ARG A 454 -16.87 -9.65 -3.74
C ARG A 454 -18.03 -9.13 -2.88
N ARG A 455 -19.26 -9.07 -3.42
CA ARG A 455 -20.47 -8.80 -2.62
C ARG A 455 -20.89 -10.00 -1.77
N TRP A 456 -20.79 -11.21 -2.33
CA TRP A 456 -21.08 -12.45 -1.60
C TRP A 456 -20.06 -12.69 -0.49
N THR A 457 -18.77 -12.49 -0.77
CA THR A 457 -17.71 -12.78 0.21
C THR A 457 -17.74 -11.90 1.44
N VAL A 458 -18.51 -10.80 1.44
CA VAL A 458 -18.62 -9.87 2.58
C VAL A 458 -20.01 -9.77 3.17
N SER A 459 -20.99 -10.43 2.55
CA SER A 459 -22.34 -10.56 3.08
C SER A 459 -22.35 -11.60 4.18
N THR A 460 -23.24 -11.45 5.14
CA THR A 460 -23.40 -12.33 6.29
C THR A 460 -23.71 -13.78 5.92
N ILE A 461 -24.50 -13.98 4.87
CA ILE A 461 -24.85 -15.33 4.38
C ILE A 461 -23.68 -16.02 3.64
N GLY A 462 -22.58 -15.31 3.40
CA GLY A 462 -21.34 -15.87 2.87
C GLY A 462 -20.48 -16.56 3.93
N HIS A 463 -20.89 -16.49 5.20
CA HIS A 463 -20.10 -16.91 6.36
C HIS A 463 -20.81 -17.99 7.19
N ASN A 464 -20.03 -18.73 7.97
CA ASN A 464 -20.50 -19.72 8.93
C ASN A 464 -21.11 -19.06 10.19
N LEU A 465 -22.26 -18.41 10.05
CA LEU A 465 -22.94 -17.71 11.16
C LEU A 465 -24.47 -17.77 11.03
N VAL A 466 -25.20 -17.33 12.08
CA VAL A 466 -26.66 -17.22 12.03
C VAL A 466 -27.09 -15.89 11.40
N ALA A 467 -27.78 -15.94 10.27
CA ALA A 467 -28.39 -14.76 9.66
C ALA A 467 -29.84 -14.57 10.12
N ILE A 468 -30.21 -13.35 10.53
CA ILE A 468 -31.59 -13.01 10.91
C ILE A 468 -32.32 -12.43 9.70
N ASP A 469 -33.47 -13.01 9.34
CA ASP A 469 -34.31 -12.57 8.22
C ASP A 469 -33.58 -12.39 6.89
N ARG A 470 -32.49 -13.14 6.68
CA ARG A 470 -31.57 -13.03 5.52
C ARG A 470 -30.96 -11.63 5.36
N GLN A 471 -30.91 -10.84 6.43
CA GLN A 471 -30.29 -9.52 6.44
C GLN A 471 -28.81 -9.64 6.77
N ASP A 472 -28.02 -8.79 6.11
CA ASP A 472 -26.61 -8.61 6.47
C ASP A 472 -26.51 -7.88 7.81
N GLN A 473 -25.55 -8.29 8.62
CA GLN A 473 -25.13 -7.54 9.79
C GLN A 473 -24.59 -6.17 9.35
N THR A 474 -24.76 -5.15 10.21
CA THR A 474 -23.93 -3.95 10.10
C THR A 474 -22.49 -4.31 10.43
N THR A 475 -21.55 -3.64 9.77
CA THR A 475 -20.13 -3.74 10.09
C THR A 475 -19.66 -2.57 10.95
N ARG A 476 -20.30 -1.41 10.85
CA ARG A 476 -19.94 -0.24 11.65
C ARG A 476 -20.45 -0.38 13.07
N ASP A 477 -19.57 -0.09 14.04
CA ASP A 477 -19.87 -0.12 15.49
C ASP A 477 -20.46 -1.48 15.93
N ALA A 478 -20.01 -2.55 15.26
CA ALA A 478 -20.62 -3.88 15.28
C ALA A 478 -19.86 -4.90 16.12
N ASP A 479 -18.85 -4.49 16.91
CA ASP A 479 -18.00 -5.39 17.68
C ASP A 479 -18.80 -6.34 18.57
N GLY A 480 -18.27 -7.53 18.80
CA GLY A 480 -18.77 -8.43 19.82
C GLY A 480 -18.13 -8.16 21.18
N ASP A 481 -18.69 -8.76 22.24
CA ASP A 481 -18.08 -8.78 23.57
C ASP A 481 -17.75 -10.24 23.93
N LEU A 482 -16.50 -10.48 24.34
CA LEU A 482 -16.09 -11.76 24.91
C LEU A 482 -16.75 -11.94 26.28
N LEU A 483 -17.43 -13.07 26.47
CA LEU A 483 -18.10 -13.40 27.73
C LEU A 483 -17.32 -14.44 28.52
N MET A 484 -16.70 -15.41 27.83
CA MET A 484 -15.94 -16.47 28.46
C MET A 484 -14.83 -16.97 27.52
N PHE A 485 -13.67 -17.27 28.10
CA PHE A 485 -12.59 -17.98 27.43
C PHE A 485 -11.90 -18.91 28.41
N VAL A 486 -12.03 -20.22 28.17
CA VAL A 486 -11.36 -21.29 28.92
C VAL A 486 -10.40 -21.96 27.94
N PRO A 487 -9.08 -21.66 28.00
CA PRO A 487 -8.15 -22.13 26.98
C PRO A 487 -7.88 -23.64 27.05
N ASP A 488 -7.89 -24.23 28.25
CA ASP A 488 -7.79 -25.66 28.51
C ASP A 488 -8.24 -25.97 29.94
N LEU A 489 -9.19 -26.89 30.09
CA LEU A 489 -9.63 -27.48 31.35
C LEU A 489 -9.59 -29.01 31.18
N ASN A 490 -8.41 -29.58 31.38
CA ASN A 490 -8.14 -31.02 31.27
C ASN A 490 -8.53 -31.65 29.93
N GLY A 491 -8.46 -30.92 28.82
CA GLY A 491 -9.19 -31.35 27.63
C GLY A 491 -9.99 -30.27 26.98
N LEU A 492 -10.88 -29.74 27.80
CA LEU A 492 -12.00 -28.93 27.38
C LEU A 492 -11.54 -27.51 27.13
N ALA A 493 -11.84 -26.96 25.96
CA ALA A 493 -11.65 -25.54 25.69
C ALA A 493 -12.99 -24.90 25.32
N VAL A 494 -13.24 -23.68 25.80
CA VAL A 494 -14.50 -22.98 25.62
C VAL A 494 -14.23 -21.54 25.22
N VAL A 495 -14.98 -21.03 24.25
CA VAL A 495 -15.09 -19.59 24.03
C VAL A 495 -16.55 -19.23 23.84
N GLU A 496 -16.93 -18.09 24.41
CA GLU A 496 -18.26 -17.54 24.27
C GLU A 496 -18.22 -16.04 24.06
N ALA A 497 -18.97 -15.56 23.08
CA ALA A 497 -19.08 -14.14 22.79
C ALA A 497 -20.52 -13.77 22.38
N ARG A 498 -20.88 -12.52 22.62
CA ARG A 498 -22.11 -11.89 22.13
C ARG A 498 -21.81 -10.87 21.03
N GLY A 499 -22.78 -10.60 20.17
CA GLY A 499 -22.62 -9.79 18.97
C GLY A 499 -23.91 -9.10 18.52
N GLU A 500 -24.80 -8.72 19.47
CA GLU A 500 -26.07 -8.05 19.18
C GLU A 500 -25.89 -6.78 18.34
N ARG A 501 -24.74 -6.12 18.47
CA ARG A 501 -24.37 -4.92 17.70
C ARG A 501 -24.29 -5.15 16.19
N GLY A 502 -24.10 -6.40 15.73
CA GLY A 502 -24.20 -6.75 14.32
C GLY A 502 -25.64 -6.64 13.78
N TYR A 503 -26.65 -6.74 14.63
CA TYR A 503 -28.07 -6.68 14.28
C TYR A 503 -28.81 -5.63 15.12
N PRO A 504 -28.45 -4.35 14.98
CA PRO A 504 -29.01 -3.30 15.80
C PRO A 504 -30.53 -3.25 15.59
N LYS A 505 -31.28 -3.33 16.69
CA LYS A 505 -32.76 -3.31 16.73
C LYS A 505 -33.45 -4.57 16.18
N LEU A 506 -32.71 -5.60 15.75
CA LEU A 506 -33.27 -6.86 15.25
C LEU A 506 -33.06 -8.03 16.22
N ALA A 507 -32.02 -7.99 17.05
CA ALA A 507 -31.74 -9.03 18.04
C ALA A 507 -31.53 -8.43 19.43
N GLU A 508 -32.26 -8.93 20.42
CA GLU A 508 -31.96 -8.70 21.84
C GLU A 508 -30.87 -9.65 22.34
N VAL A 509 -30.72 -10.81 21.70
CA VAL A 509 -29.69 -11.82 21.99
C VAL A 509 -29.13 -12.32 20.67
N TYR A 510 -27.81 -12.20 20.53
CA TYR A 510 -27.06 -12.79 19.44
C TYR A 510 -25.72 -13.25 20.01
N ARG A 511 -25.61 -14.55 20.29
CA ARG A 511 -24.53 -15.12 21.10
C ARG A 511 -24.09 -16.47 20.52
N ARG A 512 -22.81 -16.79 20.69
CA ARG A 512 -22.24 -18.06 20.26
C ARG A 512 -21.27 -18.57 21.31
N GLU A 513 -21.41 -19.85 21.63
CA GLU A 513 -20.45 -20.63 22.40
C GLU A 513 -19.86 -21.72 21.51
N LEU A 514 -18.55 -21.85 21.50
CA LEU A 514 -17.84 -23.00 20.95
C LEU A 514 -17.20 -23.78 22.09
N ILE A 515 -17.41 -25.09 22.08
CA ILE A 515 -16.81 -26.02 23.03
C ILE A 515 -15.99 -27.02 22.23
N LEU A 516 -14.69 -27.10 22.51
CA LEU A 516 -13.82 -28.16 22.02
C LEU A 516 -13.72 -29.25 23.10
N VAL A 517 -14.21 -30.44 22.77
CA VAL A 517 -14.22 -31.61 23.66
C VAL A 517 -13.29 -32.67 23.08
N PRO A 518 -12.27 -33.14 23.82
CA PRO A 518 -11.42 -34.21 23.36
C PRO A 518 -12.18 -35.53 23.39
N VAL A 519 -12.06 -36.31 22.31
CA VAL A 519 -12.72 -37.62 22.19
C VAL A 519 -11.72 -38.78 22.27
N SER A 520 -10.42 -38.52 22.22
CA SER A 520 -9.35 -39.51 22.45
C SER A 520 -8.02 -38.85 22.81
N GLU A 521 -7.00 -39.65 23.13
CA GLU A 521 -5.62 -39.14 23.34
C GLU A 521 -4.93 -38.75 22.01
N THR A 522 -5.27 -39.43 20.91
CA THR A 522 -4.61 -39.28 19.60
C THR A 522 -5.28 -38.22 18.73
N ASP A 523 -6.61 -38.21 18.72
CA ASP A 523 -7.42 -37.17 18.09
C ASP A 523 -7.76 -36.13 19.14
N ALA A 524 -7.23 -34.92 18.90
CA ALA A 524 -7.44 -33.73 19.68
C ALA A 524 -8.90 -33.55 20.13
#